data_AF-A0A1C5ZEV6-F1
#
_entry.id   AF-A0A1C5ZEV6-F1
#
_cell.length_a   1.000
_cell.length_b   1.000
_cell.length_c   1.000
_cell.angle_alpha   90.00
_cell.angle_beta   90.00
_cell.angle_gamma   90.00
#
_symmetry.space_group_name_H-M   'P 1'
#
loop_
_entity.id
_entity.type
_entity.pdbx_description
1 polymer ?
#
loop_
_entity_poly.entity_id
_entity_poly.type
_entity_poly.pdbx_seq_one_letter_code
_entity_poly.pdbx_strand_id
1 'polypeptide(L)'
;MVWHEILPDWLNSDHDIEKLIQERIEDLMERFGDQIDYWDLFNEITVSQRFHNPVADWIEKVGKENAVEYAARCVYEVNPRANLLYNDFNVQPADMEILLRKLREKGIRLEAVGLQSHMHQRKWSFDETWEICERYAKYGWPIHFTELTVINGRCTKDVDYTIGNPNFWISRPEDLEIQREYTEQLYTLLFIHPAVEAITWWDFPDRQ
;
A
#
# COMPACT_ATOMS: atom_id res chain seq x y z
N MET A 1 -9.20 -2.13 3.08
CA MET A 1 -10.35 -2.96 3.48
C MET A 1 -9.90 -4.09 4.37
N VAL A 2 -8.89 -4.85 3.94
CA VAL A 2 -8.24 -5.90 4.73
C VAL A 2 -6.77 -5.54 4.98
N TRP A 3 -6.33 -5.62 6.24
CA TRP A 3 -4.94 -5.47 6.64
C TRP A 3 -4.69 -6.41 7.82
N HIS A 4 -3.46 -6.89 7.95
CA HIS A 4 -3.10 -7.96 8.88
C HIS A 4 -2.40 -7.44 10.14
N GLU A 5 -1.90 -6.20 10.15
CA GLU A 5 -1.11 -5.66 11.26
C GLU A 5 -1.98 -5.10 12.40
N ILE A 6 -2.98 -4.29 12.09
CA ILE A 6 -3.91 -3.71 13.08
C ILE A 6 -5.26 -4.42 13.00
N LEU A 7 -5.58 -5.18 14.05
CA LEU A 7 -6.81 -5.96 14.18
C LEU A 7 -7.63 -5.49 15.39
N PRO A 8 -8.96 -5.65 15.38
CA PRO A 8 -9.77 -5.33 16.55
C PRO A 8 -9.55 -6.35 17.67
N ASP A 9 -9.49 -5.89 18.92
CA ASP A 9 -9.15 -6.71 20.11
C ASP A 9 -10.03 -7.95 20.33
N TRP A 10 -11.26 -7.95 19.81
CA TRP A 10 -12.19 -9.08 19.95
C TRP A 10 -11.89 -10.23 18.98
N LEU A 11 -11.11 -10.00 17.92
CA LEU A 11 -10.84 -10.98 16.88
C LEU A 11 -9.83 -12.03 17.36
N ASN A 12 -10.19 -13.30 17.28
CA ASN A 12 -9.35 -14.43 17.68
C ASN A 12 -9.49 -15.59 16.68
N SER A 13 -8.67 -16.64 16.86
CA SER A 13 -8.55 -17.78 15.94
C SER A 13 -9.76 -18.72 15.91
N ASP A 14 -10.70 -18.62 16.85
CA ASP A 14 -11.90 -19.46 16.88
C ASP A 14 -12.98 -18.94 15.91
N HIS A 15 -12.84 -17.72 15.40
CA HIS A 15 -13.77 -17.14 14.45
C HIS A 15 -13.57 -17.67 13.03
N ASP A 16 -14.65 -17.63 12.26
CA ASP A 16 -14.59 -17.79 10.80
C ASP A 16 -14.10 -16.48 10.17
N ILE A 17 -12.78 -16.37 10.02
CA ILE A 17 -12.10 -15.15 9.54
C ILE A 17 -12.53 -14.78 8.12
N GLU A 18 -12.72 -15.78 7.25
CA GLU A 18 -13.16 -15.56 5.88
C GLU A 18 -14.54 -14.92 5.85
N LYS A 19 -15.48 -15.48 6.62
CA LYS A 19 -16.83 -14.92 6.77
C LYS A 19 -16.82 -13.51 7.36
N LEU A 20 -16.01 -13.25 8.38
CA LEU A 20 -15.91 -11.91 8.99
C LEU A 20 -15.33 -10.86 8.03
N ILE A 21 -14.39 -11.26 7.15
CA ILE A 21 -13.87 -10.40 6.09
C ILE A 21 -14.99 -10.05 5.10
N GLN A 22 -15.79 -11.03 4.68
CA GLN A 22 -16.95 -10.79 3.82
C GLN A 22 -17.94 -9.82 4.47
N GLU A 23 -18.38 -10.09 5.70
CA GLU A 23 -19.34 -9.22 6.43
C GLU A 23 -18.82 -7.79 6.57
N ARG A 24 -17.51 -7.61 6.84
CA ARG A 24 -16.88 -6.29 6.89
C ARG A 24 -16.89 -5.58 5.54
N ILE A 25 -16.57 -6.30 4.46
CA ILE A 25 -16.54 -5.74 3.11
C ILE A 25 -17.94 -5.31 2.69
N GLU A 26 -18.95 -6.15 2.96
CA GLU A 26 -20.35 -5.86 2.69
C GLU A 26 -20.80 -4.60 3.45
N ASP A 27 -20.57 -4.51 4.77
CA ASP A 27 -20.94 -3.32 5.57
C ASP A 27 -20.28 -2.03 5.05
N LEU A 28 -18.98 -2.07 4.73
CA LEU A 28 -18.27 -0.91 4.20
C LEU A 28 -18.81 -0.47 2.84
N MET A 29 -19.10 -1.42 1.95
CA MET A 29 -19.63 -1.14 0.61
C MET A 29 -21.07 -0.62 0.67
N GLU A 30 -21.93 -1.20 1.49
CA GLU A 30 -23.31 -0.73 1.65
C GLU A 30 -23.38 0.70 2.21
N ARG A 31 -22.46 1.05 3.12
CA ARG A 31 -22.48 2.35 3.80
C ARG A 31 -21.76 3.46 3.02
N PHE A 32 -20.67 3.14 2.34
CA PHE A 32 -19.77 4.13 1.74
C PHE A 32 -19.40 3.86 0.27
N GLY A 33 -19.89 2.78 -0.34
CA GLY A 33 -19.47 2.34 -1.68
C GLY A 33 -19.70 3.36 -2.80
N ASP A 34 -20.69 4.24 -2.67
CA ASP A 34 -20.95 5.34 -3.62
C ASP A 34 -20.27 6.67 -3.23
N GLN A 35 -19.59 6.73 -2.08
CA GLN A 35 -18.95 7.95 -1.55
C GLN A 35 -17.43 7.93 -1.68
N ILE A 36 -16.83 6.76 -1.88
CA ILE A 36 -15.38 6.57 -1.92
C ILE A 36 -14.97 6.12 -3.33
N ASP A 37 -14.12 6.92 -3.97
CA ASP A 37 -13.68 6.68 -5.35
C ASP A 37 -12.75 5.46 -5.47
N TYR A 38 -11.82 5.27 -4.53
CA TYR A 38 -10.84 4.18 -4.53
C TYR A 38 -10.76 3.51 -3.17
N TRP A 39 -10.65 2.18 -3.19
CA TRP A 39 -10.51 1.36 -2.00
C TRP A 39 -9.23 0.56 -2.05
N ASP A 40 -8.36 0.73 -1.05
CA ASP A 40 -7.27 -0.20 -0.81
C ASP A 40 -7.87 -1.54 -0.42
N LEU A 41 -7.96 -2.49 -1.34
CA LEU A 41 -8.59 -3.79 -1.11
C LEU A 41 -7.80 -4.55 -0.04
N PHE A 42 -6.49 -4.66 -0.26
CA PHE A 42 -5.52 -5.20 0.68
C PHE A 42 -4.38 -4.20 0.90
N ASN A 43 -3.94 -4.09 2.14
CA ASN A 43 -2.72 -3.39 2.50
C ASN A 43 -1.63 -4.40 2.87
N GLU A 44 -0.45 -4.27 2.26
CA GLU A 44 0.81 -4.91 2.67
C GLU A 44 0.77 -6.45 2.74
N ILE A 45 -0.03 -7.10 1.90
CA ILE A 45 -0.19 -8.56 1.99
C ILE A 45 1.14 -9.29 1.73
N THR A 46 2.13 -8.67 1.07
CA THR A 46 3.44 -9.28 0.82
C THR A 46 4.21 -9.62 2.09
N VAL A 47 3.93 -8.95 3.21
CA VAL A 47 4.62 -9.14 4.49
C VAL A 47 3.75 -9.83 5.54
N SER A 48 2.56 -10.30 5.18
CA SER A 48 1.60 -10.90 6.13
C SER A 48 2.19 -12.05 6.94
N GLN A 49 3.13 -12.83 6.36
CA GLN A 49 3.83 -13.94 7.03
C GLN A 49 4.74 -13.52 8.21
N ARG A 50 4.98 -12.21 8.39
CA ARG A 50 5.72 -11.70 9.56
C ARG A 50 4.87 -11.70 10.83
N PHE A 51 3.57 -11.97 10.70
CA PHE A 51 2.60 -11.91 11.78
C PHE A 51 1.99 -13.30 12.02
N HIS A 52 1.65 -13.56 13.28
CA HIS A 52 0.90 -14.74 13.71
C HIS A 52 -0.38 -14.26 14.40
N ASN A 53 -1.43 -14.11 13.61
CA ASN A 53 -2.72 -13.61 14.03
C ASN A 53 -3.81 -14.13 13.10
N PRO A 54 -5.10 -14.04 13.47
CA PRO A 54 -6.15 -14.71 12.72
C PRO A 54 -6.23 -14.35 11.23
N VAL A 55 -5.95 -13.10 10.86
CA VAL A 55 -5.97 -12.64 9.46
C VAL A 55 -4.74 -13.11 8.69
N ALA A 56 -3.54 -12.98 9.28
CA ALA A 56 -2.29 -13.46 8.68
C ALA A 56 -2.32 -14.98 8.47
N ASP A 57 -2.81 -15.73 9.45
CA ASP A 57 -2.92 -17.19 9.40
C ASP A 57 -3.95 -17.62 8.33
N TRP A 58 -5.06 -16.89 8.18
CA TRP A 58 -6.00 -17.11 7.09
C TRP A 58 -5.34 -16.85 5.72
N ILE A 59 -4.63 -15.73 5.55
CA ILE A 59 -3.89 -15.42 4.31
C ILE A 59 -2.88 -16.52 3.97
N GLU A 60 -2.14 -17.01 4.95
CA GLU A 60 -1.19 -18.11 4.76
C GLU A 60 -1.89 -19.39 4.31
N LYS A 61 -3.01 -19.74 4.97
CA LYS A 61 -3.80 -20.93 4.67
C LYS A 61 -4.39 -20.92 3.26
N VAL A 62 -4.95 -19.78 2.81
CA VAL A 62 -5.60 -19.70 1.49
C VAL A 62 -4.64 -19.33 0.37
N GLY A 63 -3.51 -18.69 0.68
CA GLY A 63 -2.57 -18.10 -0.27
C GLY A 63 -2.94 -16.66 -0.64
N LYS A 64 -1.92 -15.79 -0.73
CA LYS A 64 -2.06 -14.33 -0.93
C LYS A 64 -2.95 -13.96 -2.13
N GLU A 65 -2.71 -14.58 -3.29
CA GLU A 65 -3.48 -14.31 -4.49
C GLU A 65 -4.96 -14.72 -4.38
N ASN A 66 -5.26 -15.80 -3.63
CA ASN A 66 -6.62 -16.27 -3.41
C ASN A 66 -7.33 -15.41 -2.37
N ALA A 67 -6.61 -14.90 -1.36
CA ALA A 67 -7.15 -13.92 -0.42
C ALA A 67 -7.58 -12.64 -1.13
N VAL A 68 -6.74 -12.12 -2.03
CA VAL A 68 -7.06 -10.93 -2.85
C VAL A 68 -8.26 -11.20 -3.77
N GLU A 69 -8.28 -12.33 -4.46
CA GLU A 69 -9.41 -12.75 -5.30
C GLU A 69 -10.72 -12.84 -4.51
N TYR A 70 -10.68 -13.46 -3.32
CA TYR A 70 -11.83 -13.59 -2.44
C TYR A 70 -12.39 -12.22 -2.04
N ALA A 71 -11.55 -11.31 -1.55
CA ALA A 71 -12.00 -9.98 -1.13
C ALA A 71 -12.53 -9.16 -2.32
N ALA A 72 -11.87 -9.22 -3.49
CA ALA A 72 -12.33 -8.53 -4.69
C ALA A 72 -13.72 -9.02 -5.11
N ARG A 73 -13.95 -10.35 -5.07
CA ARG A 73 -15.27 -10.94 -5.35
C ARG A 73 -16.33 -10.40 -4.38
N CYS A 74 -16.06 -10.40 -3.08
CA CYS A 74 -16.99 -9.86 -2.08
C CYS A 74 -17.34 -8.39 -2.34
N VAL A 75 -16.35 -7.55 -2.73
CA VAL A 75 -16.64 -6.16 -3.10
C VAL A 75 -17.55 -6.10 -4.32
N TYR A 76 -17.23 -6.83 -5.39
CA TYR A 76 -17.97 -6.74 -6.64
C TYR A 76 -19.37 -7.37 -6.60
N GLU A 77 -19.63 -8.27 -5.65
CA GLU A 77 -20.99 -8.78 -5.38
C GLU A 77 -21.91 -7.67 -4.85
N VAL A 78 -21.38 -6.68 -4.12
CA VAL A 78 -22.14 -5.54 -3.57
C VAL A 78 -22.07 -4.32 -4.49
N ASN A 79 -20.87 -3.93 -4.92
CA ASN A 79 -20.63 -2.79 -5.78
C ASN A 79 -19.78 -3.18 -7.00
N PRO A 80 -20.41 -3.58 -8.12
CA PRO A 80 -19.71 -3.93 -9.36
C PRO A 80 -18.92 -2.79 -10.01
N ARG A 81 -19.07 -1.55 -9.54
CA ARG A 81 -18.41 -0.35 -10.07
C ARG A 81 -17.31 0.20 -9.16
N ALA A 82 -17.04 -0.45 -8.02
CA ALA A 82 -15.97 0.00 -7.13
C ALA A 82 -14.62 -0.04 -7.85
N ASN A 83 -13.78 0.97 -7.59
CA ASN A 83 -12.38 0.97 -8.03
C ASN A 83 -11.53 0.42 -6.88
N LEU A 84 -10.85 -0.68 -7.14
CA LEU A 84 -9.99 -1.39 -6.19
C LEU A 84 -8.52 -1.12 -6.47
N LEU A 85 -7.80 -0.82 -5.40
CA LEU A 85 -6.36 -0.62 -5.38
C LEU A 85 -5.71 -1.71 -4.53
N TYR A 86 -4.58 -2.23 -4.97
CA TYR A 86 -3.70 -3.05 -4.14
C TYR A 86 -2.54 -2.19 -3.61
N ASN A 87 -2.39 -2.02 -2.29
CA ASN A 87 -1.41 -1.09 -1.69
C ASN A 87 -0.29 -1.82 -0.95
N ASP A 88 0.98 -1.40 -1.11
CA ASP A 88 2.12 -2.01 -0.41
C ASP A 88 3.35 -1.07 -0.33
N PHE A 89 4.18 -1.21 0.71
CA PHE A 89 5.52 -0.59 0.79
C PHE A 89 6.64 -1.47 0.24
N ASN A 90 6.44 -2.80 0.19
CA ASN A 90 7.47 -3.77 -0.16
C ASN A 90 7.66 -3.86 -1.69
N VAL A 91 8.02 -2.73 -2.29
CA VAL A 91 8.12 -2.52 -3.74
C VAL A 91 9.38 -3.12 -4.37
N GLN A 92 10.19 -3.85 -3.61
CA GLN A 92 11.43 -4.47 -4.08
C GLN A 92 11.14 -5.80 -4.83
N PRO A 93 12.03 -6.24 -5.76
CA PRO A 93 11.77 -7.20 -6.83
C PRO A 93 11.21 -8.61 -6.52
N ALA A 94 11.00 -8.98 -5.26
CA ALA A 94 10.71 -10.37 -4.91
C ALA A 94 9.21 -10.60 -4.72
N ASP A 95 8.61 -10.01 -3.69
CA ASP A 95 7.30 -10.45 -3.23
C ASP A 95 6.16 -9.78 -4.01
N MET A 96 6.23 -8.45 -4.19
CA MET A 96 5.18 -7.70 -4.88
C MET A 96 5.12 -8.05 -6.37
N GLU A 97 6.26 -8.20 -7.03
CA GLU A 97 6.31 -8.57 -8.45
C GLU A 97 5.72 -9.97 -8.71
N ILE A 98 6.02 -10.95 -7.84
CA ILE A 98 5.44 -12.29 -7.91
C ILE A 98 3.93 -12.25 -7.70
N LEU A 99 3.48 -11.49 -6.69
CA LEU A 99 2.05 -11.37 -6.39
C LEU A 99 1.31 -10.72 -7.55
N LEU A 100 1.72 -9.55 -8.03
CA LEU A 100 1.07 -8.82 -9.12
C LEU A 100 0.99 -9.65 -10.41
N ARG A 101 2.04 -10.42 -10.72
CA ARG A 101 1.99 -11.40 -11.82
C ARG A 101 0.86 -12.40 -11.65
N LYS A 102 0.75 -13.03 -10.47
CA LYS A 102 -0.31 -14.00 -10.18
C LYS A 102 -1.71 -13.37 -10.21
N LEU A 103 -1.86 -12.14 -9.69
CA LEU A 103 -3.13 -11.42 -9.74
C LEU A 103 -3.54 -11.16 -11.19
N ARG A 104 -2.58 -10.80 -12.07
CA ARG A 104 -2.83 -10.67 -13.52
C ARG A 104 -3.19 -11.99 -14.18
N GLU A 105 -2.46 -13.06 -13.91
CA GLU A 105 -2.75 -14.40 -14.45
C GLU A 105 -4.14 -14.89 -14.07
N LYS A 106 -4.62 -14.55 -12.88
CA LYS A 106 -5.99 -14.82 -12.41
C LYS A 106 -7.06 -13.90 -13.01
N GLY A 107 -6.68 -12.82 -13.68
CA GLY A 107 -7.62 -11.84 -14.23
C GLY A 107 -8.35 -11.02 -13.16
N ILE A 108 -7.74 -10.82 -11.98
CA ILE A 108 -8.34 -10.01 -10.92
C ILE A 108 -8.46 -8.56 -11.42
N ARG A 109 -9.67 -8.01 -11.34
CA ARG A 109 -9.94 -6.62 -11.69
C ARG A 109 -9.46 -5.72 -10.55
N LEU A 110 -8.40 -4.97 -10.82
CA LEU A 110 -7.94 -3.83 -10.05
C LEU A 110 -7.85 -2.64 -10.99
N GLU A 111 -8.04 -1.46 -10.43
CA GLU A 111 -8.02 -0.19 -11.13
C GLU A 111 -6.66 0.50 -10.97
N ALA A 112 -5.92 0.20 -9.90
CA ALA A 112 -4.55 0.68 -9.71
C ALA A 112 -3.72 -0.23 -8.78
N VAL A 113 -2.41 -0.05 -8.82
CA VAL A 113 -1.47 -0.55 -7.81
C VAL A 113 -0.85 0.63 -7.05
N GLY A 114 -0.94 0.58 -5.73
CA GLY A 114 -0.41 1.57 -4.81
C GLY A 114 1.02 1.23 -4.39
N LEU A 115 1.88 2.22 -4.49
CA LEU A 115 3.24 2.23 -3.94
C LEU A 115 3.23 3.22 -2.78
N GLN A 116 3.33 2.74 -1.55
CA GLN A 116 3.29 3.63 -0.38
C GLN A 116 4.41 4.68 -0.46
N SER A 117 5.63 4.27 -0.84
CA SER A 117 6.74 5.21 -1.08
C SER A 117 7.14 6.06 0.14
N HIS A 118 7.05 5.46 1.33
CA HIS A 118 7.62 6.02 2.55
C HIS A 118 9.16 6.11 2.48
N MET A 119 9.70 7.31 2.30
CA MET A 119 11.15 7.55 2.27
C MET A 119 11.72 7.92 3.65
N HIS A 120 11.14 7.40 4.74
CA HIS A 120 11.51 7.74 6.12
C HIS A 120 12.96 7.38 6.49
N GLN A 121 13.51 6.32 5.88
CA GLN A 121 14.88 5.85 6.11
C GLN A 121 15.88 6.53 5.18
N ARG A 122 15.55 6.62 3.90
CA ARG A 122 16.32 7.29 2.85
C ARG A 122 15.43 7.69 1.70
N LYS A 123 15.82 8.75 1.00
CA LYS A 123 15.29 9.09 -0.32
C LYS A 123 15.64 7.99 -1.33
N TRP A 124 14.70 7.66 -2.20
CA TRP A 124 14.98 6.81 -3.36
C TRP A 124 15.81 7.58 -4.37
N SER A 125 16.71 6.92 -5.11
CA SER A 125 17.32 7.60 -6.26
C SER A 125 16.29 7.75 -7.38
N PHE A 126 16.52 8.68 -8.31
CA PHE A 126 15.63 8.83 -9.46
C PHE A 126 15.67 7.60 -10.39
N ASP A 127 16.85 6.99 -10.57
CA ASP A 127 16.98 5.74 -11.30
C ASP A 127 16.19 4.60 -10.62
N GLU A 128 16.30 4.45 -9.30
CA GLU A 128 15.51 3.47 -8.54
C GLU A 128 14.01 3.70 -8.68
N THR A 129 13.59 4.97 -8.58
CA THR A 129 12.17 5.33 -8.71
C THR A 129 11.65 5.00 -10.11
N TRP A 130 12.43 5.32 -11.15
CA TRP A 130 12.08 5.00 -12.54
C TRP A 130 12.01 3.50 -12.78
N GLU A 131 12.99 2.73 -12.28
CA GLU A 131 13.01 1.28 -12.40
C GLU A 131 11.82 0.61 -11.70
N ILE A 132 11.41 1.12 -10.53
CA ILE A 132 10.21 0.66 -9.82
C ILE A 132 8.96 0.92 -10.67
N CYS A 133 8.83 2.11 -11.26
CA CYS A 133 7.69 2.45 -12.10
C CYS A 133 7.62 1.55 -13.34
N GLU A 134 8.73 1.40 -14.08
CA GLU A 134 8.80 0.53 -15.27
C GLU A 134 8.50 -0.93 -14.94
N ARG A 135 9.00 -1.42 -13.79
CA ARG A 135 8.78 -2.79 -13.32
C ARG A 135 7.30 -3.09 -13.12
N TYR A 136 6.54 -2.15 -12.56
CA TYR A 136 5.13 -2.39 -12.26
C TYR A 136 4.19 -1.97 -13.41
N ALA A 137 4.60 -1.00 -14.23
CA ALA A 137 3.88 -0.57 -15.42
C ALA A 137 3.66 -1.70 -16.43
N LYS A 138 4.58 -2.68 -16.51
CA LYS A 138 4.44 -3.85 -17.40
C LYS A 138 3.21 -4.72 -17.10
N TYR A 139 2.67 -4.64 -15.88
CA TYR A 139 1.43 -5.33 -15.53
C TYR A 139 0.21 -4.57 -16.04
N GLY A 140 0.35 -3.35 -16.57
CA GLY A 140 -0.74 -2.60 -17.22
C GLY A 140 -1.79 -2.03 -16.27
N TRP A 141 -1.52 -2.01 -14.96
CA TRP A 141 -2.31 -1.21 -14.02
C TRP A 141 -1.68 0.17 -13.88
N PRO A 142 -2.49 1.23 -13.78
CA PRO A 142 -2.03 2.52 -13.25
C PRO A 142 -1.30 2.38 -11.92
N ILE A 143 -0.30 3.22 -11.72
CA ILE A 143 0.52 3.32 -10.53
C ILE A 143 0.08 4.55 -9.75
N HIS A 144 -0.24 4.34 -8.48
CA HIS A 144 -0.53 5.40 -7.53
C HIS A 144 0.60 5.44 -6.49
N PHE A 145 1.22 6.59 -6.30
CA PHE A 145 2.04 6.83 -5.12
C PHE A 145 1.08 7.21 -3.99
N THR A 146 0.85 6.31 -3.05
CA THR A 146 -0.29 6.37 -2.12
C THR A 146 0.05 7.05 -0.80
N GLU A 147 1.31 6.98 -0.36
CA GLU A 147 1.73 7.42 0.98
C GLU A 147 3.10 8.11 0.94
N LEU A 148 3.31 8.94 -0.09
CA LEU A 148 4.59 9.55 -0.37
C LEU A 148 5.05 10.41 0.82
N THR A 149 6.23 10.09 1.33
CA THR A 149 6.94 10.94 2.29
C THR A 149 8.35 11.17 1.79
N VAL A 150 8.82 12.42 1.80
CA VAL A 150 10.22 12.77 1.52
C VAL A 150 10.84 13.35 2.78
N ILE A 151 11.88 12.72 3.32
CA ILE A 151 12.50 13.19 4.57
C ILE A 151 13.31 14.47 4.42
N ASN A 152 13.25 15.30 5.47
CA ASN A 152 14.23 16.35 5.75
C ASN A 152 15.31 15.80 6.68
N GLY A 153 16.56 15.77 6.22
CA GLY A 153 17.70 15.25 6.98
C GLY A 153 17.84 13.73 6.91
N ARG A 154 18.31 13.13 8.01
CA ARG A 154 18.56 11.68 8.13
C ARG A 154 18.00 11.11 9.42
N CYS A 155 17.46 9.89 9.37
CA CYS A 155 17.07 9.18 10.57
C CYS A 155 18.30 8.84 11.43
N THR A 156 18.20 8.92 12.75
CA THR A 156 19.31 8.60 13.67
C THR A 156 19.52 7.11 13.85
N LYS A 157 18.52 6.30 13.51
CA LYS A 157 18.46 4.85 13.63
C LYS A 157 17.57 4.30 12.51
N ASP A 158 17.35 2.99 12.48
CA ASP A 158 16.28 2.42 11.66
C ASP A 158 14.93 2.88 12.20
N VAL A 159 14.02 3.21 11.27
CA VAL A 159 12.67 3.68 11.58
C VAL A 159 11.88 2.53 12.20
N ASP A 160 11.28 2.82 13.35
CA ASP A 160 10.39 1.92 14.06
C ASP A 160 8.94 2.35 13.83
N TYR A 161 8.20 1.54 13.09
CA TYR A 161 6.82 1.81 12.71
C TYR A 161 5.80 1.39 13.78
N THR A 162 6.26 0.82 14.91
CA THR A 162 5.38 0.44 16.01
C THR A 162 4.69 1.68 16.60
N ILE A 163 3.38 1.62 16.75
CA ILE A 163 2.57 2.71 17.31
C ILE A 163 3.14 3.17 18.66
N GLY A 164 3.42 4.46 18.77
CA GLY A 164 3.94 5.10 19.98
C GLY A 164 5.46 5.06 20.15
N ASN A 165 6.20 4.36 19.27
CA ASN A 165 7.65 4.38 19.31
C ASN A 165 8.21 5.63 18.62
N PRO A 166 9.08 6.41 19.28
CA PRO A 166 9.60 7.63 18.69
C PRO A 166 10.70 7.33 17.66
N ASN A 167 10.62 8.05 16.55
CA ASN A 167 11.66 8.16 15.54
C ASN A 167 12.27 9.57 15.60
N PHE A 168 13.59 9.66 15.39
CA PHE A 168 14.33 10.90 15.49
C PHE A 168 15.12 11.14 14.21
N TRP A 169 15.09 12.38 13.74
CA TRP A 169 15.83 12.82 12.56
C TRP A 169 16.79 13.94 12.95
N ILE A 170 18.00 13.89 12.39
CA ILE A 170 18.93 15.01 12.40
C ILE A 170 18.71 15.77 11.11
N SER A 171 18.24 17.01 11.26
CA SER A 171 18.07 17.97 10.16
C SER A 171 18.96 19.18 10.39
N ARG A 172 19.53 19.69 9.30
CA ARG A 172 20.29 20.93 9.23
C ARG A 172 19.55 21.90 8.30
N PRO A 173 19.79 23.22 8.40
CA PRO A 173 19.11 24.19 7.55
C PRO A 173 19.20 23.89 6.05
N GLU A 174 20.33 23.35 5.58
CA GLU A 174 20.50 22.94 4.18
C GLU A 174 19.64 21.73 3.75
N ASP A 175 19.21 20.90 4.69
CA ASP A 175 18.45 19.68 4.36
C ASP A 175 17.01 20.00 3.90
N LEU A 176 16.49 21.20 4.23
CA LEU A 176 15.23 21.74 3.68
C LEU A 176 15.35 22.04 2.19
N GLU A 177 16.48 22.63 1.78
CA GLU A 177 16.75 22.94 0.38
C GLU A 177 16.92 21.66 -0.44
N ILE A 178 17.62 20.67 0.11
CA ILE A 178 17.74 19.33 -0.48
C ILE A 178 16.38 18.65 -0.62
N GLN A 179 15.52 18.74 0.41
CA GLN A 179 14.17 18.18 0.35
C GLN A 179 13.35 18.85 -0.76
N ARG A 180 13.40 20.19 -0.87
CA ARG A 180 12.73 20.97 -1.91
C ARG A 180 13.17 20.53 -3.31
N GLU A 181 14.47 20.56 -3.60
CA GLU A 181 15.02 20.21 -4.91
C GLU A 181 14.70 18.76 -5.28
N TYR A 182 14.82 17.85 -4.31
CA TYR A 182 14.48 16.44 -4.52
C TYR A 182 12.99 16.27 -4.85
N THR A 183 12.10 16.91 -4.09
CA THR A 183 10.65 16.82 -4.31
C THR A 183 10.26 17.35 -5.68
N GLU A 184 10.85 18.47 -6.13
CA GLU A 184 10.60 19.01 -7.48
C GLU A 184 11.01 18.02 -8.59
N GLN A 185 12.20 17.43 -8.47
CA GLN A 185 12.70 16.45 -9.43
C GLN A 185 11.91 15.15 -9.39
N LEU A 186 11.52 14.69 -8.20
CA LEU A 186 10.66 13.53 -8.03
C LEU A 186 9.32 13.75 -8.71
N TYR A 187 8.65 14.88 -8.47
CA TYR A 187 7.41 15.21 -9.17
C TYR A 187 7.59 15.22 -10.68
N THR A 188 8.65 15.86 -11.18
CA THR A 188 8.94 15.87 -12.62
C THR A 188 9.05 14.44 -13.17
N LEU A 189 9.80 13.56 -12.49
CA LEU A 189 9.97 12.16 -12.87
C LEU A 189 8.64 11.40 -12.88
N LEU A 190 7.82 11.57 -11.83
CA LEU A 190 6.54 10.88 -11.71
C LEU A 190 5.54 11.36 -12.75
N PHE A 191 5.47 12.67 -13.02
CA PHE A 191 4.55 13.25 -14.02
C PHE A 191 4.90 12.86 -15.47
N ILE A 192 6.16 12.56 -15.78
CA ILE A 192 6.55 12.11 -17.13
C ILE A 192 6.33 10.61 -17.35
N HIS A 193 6.16 9.83 -16.27
CA HIS A 193 6.00 8.39 -16.38
C HIS A 193 4.54 8.05 -16.73
N PRO A 194 4.25 7.43 -17.90
CA PRO A 194 2.88 7.31 -18.42
C PRO A 194 1.97 6.40 -17.59
N ALA A 195 2.54 5.52 -16.76
CA ALA A 195 1.76 4.67 -15.89
C ALA A 195 1.37 5.33 -14.55
N VAL A 196 1.93 6.49 -14.19
CA VAL A 196 1.64 7.14 -12.91
C VAL A 196 0.42 8.04 -13.06
N GLU A 197 -0.63 7.77 -12.28
CA GLU A 197 -1.90 8.52 -12.35
C GLU A 197 -2.23 9.32 -11.08
N ALA A 198 -1.62 8.97 -9.94
CA ALA A 198 -1.86 9.65 -8.68
C ALA A 198 -0.60 9.76 -7.81
N ILE A 199 -0.51 10.86 -7.05
CA ILE A 199 0.54 11.12 -6.05
C ILE A 199 -0.14 11.71 -4.81
N THR A 200 -0.14 10.95 -3.72
CA THR A 200 -0.74 11.29 -2.43
C THR A 200 0.36 11.33 -1.37
N TRP A 201 0.38 12.40 -0.57
CA TRP A 201 1.33 12.54 0.54
C TRP A 201 0.79 11.90 1.81
N TRP A 202 1.69 11.29 2.58
CA TRP A 202 1.38 10.84 3.93
C TRP A 202 1.65 12.00 4.89
N ASP A 203 0.56 12.56 5.42
CA ASP A 203 0.46 13.79 6.21
C ASP A 203 0.47 15.13 5.45
N PHE A 204 -0.12 16.15 6.08
CA PHE A 204 -0.15 17.52 5.58
C PHE A 204 0.85 18.43 6.35
N PRO A 205 0.89 18.43 7.69
CA PRO A 205 1.98 19.04 8.45
C PRO A 205 2.94 18.02 9.09
N ASP A 206 4.20 18.41 9.31
CA ASP A 206 5.21 17.60 10.01
C ASP A 206 4.89 17.29 11.49
N ARG A 207 3.92 17.99 12.10
CA ARG A 207 3.55 17.82 13.51
C ARG A 207 2.10 17.37 13.63
N GLN A 208 1.91 16.17 14.16
CA GLN A 208 0.65 15.70 14.74
C GLN A 208 0.71 15.71 16.27
#